data_AF-A0A517YD19-F1
#
_entry.id   AF-A0A517YD19-F1
#
_cell.length_a   1.000
_cell.length_b   1.000
_cell.length_c   1.000
_cell.angle_alpha   90.00
_cell.angle_beta   90.00
_cell.angle_gamma   90.00
#
_symmetry.space_group_name_H-M   'P 1'
#
loop_
_entity.id
_entity.type
_entity.pdbx_description
1 polymer ?
#
loop_
_entity_poly.entity_id
_entity_poly.type
_entity_poly.pdbx_seq_one_letter_code
_entity_poly.pdbx_strand_id
1 'polypeptide(L)'
;MLNPYESPLYAHQREDVRLSPSRNDEPPLWWIHHSRTRATALLLSASGALGAPIAAIFPLLWPGFLLWFGWLGIAAGSRTIDQPLFWFFSFTWHVIQLVAAGLFTIFFWEIARNDWVWHYWLGHSLLAVVLSAVLAARRNSPQENGH
;
A
#
# COMPACT_ATOMS: atom_id res chain seq x y z
N MET A 1 -49.43 18.08 -54.86
CA MET A 1 -49.65 16.70 -54.37
C MET A 1 -48.71 16.51 -53.19
N LEU A 2 -49.26 16.49 -51.98
CA LEU A 2 -48.49 16.24 -50.75
C LEU A 2 -48.25 14.73 -50.62
N ASN A 3 -47.03 14.35 -50.25
CA ASN A 3 -46.60 12.97 -50.04
C ASN A 3 -47.18 12.45 -48.70
N PRO A 4 -48.00 11.38 -48.66
CA PRO A 4 -48.70 10.95 -47.46
C PRO A 4 -47.90 10.04 -46.51
N TYR A 5 -46.56 10.01 -46.63
CA TYR A 5 -45.70 9.09 -45.86
C TYR A 5 -44.74 9.74 -44.85
N GLU A 6 -44.92 11.02 -44.52
CA GLU A 6 -44.22 11.61 -43.36
C GLU A 6 -44.97 11.29 -42.06
N SER A 7 -44.77 10.08 -41.55
CA SER A 7 -45.13 9.74 -40.16
C SER A 7 -44.02 10.20 -39.21
N PRO A 8 -44.30 11.02 -38.18
CA PRO A 8 -43.31 11.40 -37.17
C PRO A 8 -43.27 10.31 -36.08
N LEU A 9 -42.73 9.14 -36.39
CA LEU A 9 -42.66 8.03 -35.43
C LEU A 9 -41.27 7.38 -35.31
N TYR A 10 -40.21 8.13 -35.62
CA TYR A 10 -38.83 7.69 -35.41
C TYR A 10 -38.00 8.64 -34.52
N ALA A 11 -38.65 9.45 -33.68
CA ALA A 11 -37.96 10.39 -32.79
C ALA A 11 -37.83 9.91 -31.32
N HIS A 12 -38.39 8.75 -30.95
CA HIS A 12 -38.46 8.35 -29.53
C HIS A 12 -37.81 7.01 -29.16
N GLN A 13 -36.95 6.45 -30.00
CA GLN A 13 -36.33 5.16 -29.69
C GLN A 13 -34.80 5.22 -29.75
N ARG A 14 -34.20 6.03 -28.87
CA ARG A 14 -32.77 5.95 -28.56
C ARG A 14 -32.36 6.46 -27.17
N GLU A 15 -33.26 6.39 -26.19
CA GLU A 15 -32.89 6.51 -24.77
C GLU A 15 -32.72 5.13 -24.08
N ASP A 16 -32.95 4.05 -24.82
CA ASP A 16 -32.87 2.67 -24.31
C ASP A 16 -31.52 2.01 -24.64
N VAL A 17 -30.54 2.76 -25.13
CA VAL A 17 -29.14 2.34 -25.02
C VAL A 17 -28.75 2.51 -23.56
N ARG A 18 -29.34 1.66 -22.71
CA ARG A 18 -28.76 1.27 -21.45
C ARG A 18 -27.31 0.97 -21.76
N LEU A 19 -26.46 1.87 -21.27
CA LEU A 19 -25.06 1.63 -21.00
C LEU A 19 -24.97 0.26 -20.34
N SER A 20 -24.80 -0.80 -21.14
CA SER A 20 -24.15 -1.99 -20.62
C SER A 20 -22.78 -1.48 -20.21
N PRO A 21 -22.42 -1.53 -18.90
CA PRO A 21 -21.10 -1.11 -18.49
C PRO A 21 -20.12 -1.88 -19.37
N SER A 22 -19.31 -1.12 -20.11
CA SER A 22 -18.33 -1.71 -20.97
C SER A 22 -17.42 -2.51 -20.06
N ARG A 23 -17.08 -3.74 -20.43
CA ARG A 23 -16.07 -4.54 -19.72
C ARG A 23 -14.71 -3.82 -19.60
N ASN A 24 -14.54 -2.68 -20.28
CA ASN A 24 -13.40 -1.77 -20.20
C ASN A 24 -13.50 -0.70 -19.09
N ASP A 25 -14.59 -0.64 -18.31
CA ASP A 25 -14.73 0.28 -17.18
C ASP A 25 -14.04 -0.25 -15.91
N GLU A 26 -13.63 -1.52 -15.89
CA GLU A 26 -12.83 -2.08 -14.80
C GLU A 26 -11.36 -1.65 -14.95
N PRO A 27 -10.75 -1.03 -13.92
CA PRO A 27 -9.35 -0.67 -13.97
C PRO A 27 -8.53 -1.95 -14.15
N PRO A 28 -7.51 -1.94 -15.03
CA PRO A 28 -6.73 -3.13 -15.29
C PRO A 28 -6.05 -3.61 -13.99
N LEU A 29 -5.87 -4.93 -13.84
CA LEU A 29 -5.38 -5.54 -12.59
C LEU A 29 -4.09 -4.88 -12.06
N TRP A 30 -3.17 -4.52 -12.96
CA TRP A 30 -1.93 -3.81 -12.59
C TRP A 30 -2.19 -2.46 -11.91
N TRP A 31 -3.26 -1.75 -12.27
CA TRP A 31 -3.66 -0.47 -11.68
C TRP A 31 -4.21 -0.67 -10.27
N ILE A 32 -4.99 -1.74 -10.06
CA ILE A 32 -5.49 -2.14 -8.73
C ILE A 32 -4.33 -2.57 -7.81
N HIS A 33 -3.37 -3.32 -8.33
CA HIS A 33 -2.19 -3.74 -7.56
C HIS A 33 -1.30 -2.54 -7.18
N HIS A 34 -1.12 -1.60 -8.11
CA HIS A 34 -0.32 -0.41 -7.87
C HIS A 34 -1.00 0.55 -6.87
N SER A 35 -2.30 0.78 -7.00
CA SER A 35 -3.06 1.64 -6.06
C SER A 35 -3.06 1.08 -4.63
N ARG A 36 -3.22 -0.25 -4.48
CA ARG A 36 -3.11 -0.93 -3.18
C ARG A 36 -1.71 -0.80 -2.57
N THR A 37 -0.66 -0.99 -3.37
CA THR A 37 0.72 -0.83 -2.89
C THR A 37 0.98 0.60 -2.40
N ARG A 38 0.52 1.60 -3.16
CA ARG A 38 0.64 3.01 -2.78
C ARG A 38 -0.13 3.34 -1.50
N ALA A 39 -1.35 2.82 -1.36
CA ALA A 39 -2.13 2.98 -0.14
C ALA A 39 -1.45 2.33 1.07
N THR A 40 -0.92 1.12 0.92
CA THR A 40 -0.14 0.44 1.97
C THR A 40 1.10 1.24 2.36
N ALA A 41 1.87 1.70 1.38
CA ALA A 41 3.06 2.51 1.61
C ALA A 41 2.71 3.84 2.32
N LEU A 42 1.59 4.47 1.95
CA LEU A 42 1.13 5.69 2.59
C LEU A 42 0.72 5.44 4.05
N LEU A 43 0.00 4.35 4.34
CA LEU A 43 -0.39 3.97 5.70
C LEU A 43 0.83 3.65 6.58
N LEU A 44 1.81 2.93 6.03
CA LEU A 44 3.07 2.64 6.72
C LEU A 44 3.88 3.90 6.97
N SER A 45 3.95 4.81 5.99
CA SER A 45 4.62 6.09 6.18
C SER A 45 3.91 7.00 7.19
N ALA A 46 2.58 7.11 7.11
CA ALA A 46 1.78 7.92 8.03
C ALA A 46 1.87 7.41 9.46
N SER A 47 1.88 6.09 9.66
CA SER A 47 2.14 5.52 10.98
C SER A 47 3.60 5.72 11.41
N GLY A 48 4.58 5.44 10.55
CA GLY A 48 5.99 5.69 10.86
C GLY A 48 6.34 7.15 11.14
N ALA A 49 5.50 8.10 10.72
CA ALA A 49 5.71 9.54 10.91
C ALA A 49 5.72 9.98 12.37
N LEU A 50 5.04 9.26 13.28
CA LEU A 50 5.12 9.54 14.73
C LEU A 50 6.50 9.18 15.29
N GLY A 51 7.19 8.25 14.64
CA GLY A 51 8.53 7.82 14.97
C GLY A 51 9.66 8.49 14.20
N ALA A 52 9.35 9.07 13.04
CA ALA A 52 10.31 9.74 12.17
C ALA A 52 11.08 10.89 12.85
N PRO A 53 10.48 11.74 13.71
CA PRO A 53 11.21 12.77 14.44
C PRO A 53 12.24 12.19 15.42
N ILE A 54 11.91 11.06 16.06
CA ILE A 54 12.80 10.37 17.01
C ILE A 54 13.97 9.73 16.24
N ALA A 55 13.68 9.13 15.08
CA ALA A 55 14.69 8.56 14.19
C ALA A 55 15.59 9.65 13.55
N ALA A 56 15.08 10.87 13.35
CA ALA A 56 15.83 11.99 12.80
C ALA A 56 16.86 12.59 13.79
N ILE A 57 16.73 12.31 15.08
CA ILE A 57 17.71 12.69 16.11
C ILE A 57 18.92 11.73 16.09
N PHE A 58 18.70 10.49 15.66
CA PHE A 58 19.76 9.51 15.37
C PHE A 58 20.32 9.73 13.96
N PRO A 59 21.54 9.25 13.64
CA PRO A 59 22.22 9.62 12.39
C PRO A 59 21.35 9.33 11.16
N LEU A 60 21.41 10.21 10.17
CA LEU A 60 20.70 10.19 8.87
C LEU A 60 20.79 8.83 8.11
N LEU A 61 21.68 7.94 8.54
CA LEU A 61 21.91 6.59 8.04
C LEU A 61 21.13 5.50 8.79
N TRP A 62 20.23 5.87 9.70
CA TRP A 62 19.41 4.89 10.41
C TRP A 62 18.53 4.14 9.40
N PRO A 63 18.59 2.80 9.33
CA PRO A 63 17.86 2.05 8.31
C PRO A 63 16.35 2.29 8.35
N GLY A 64 15.78 2.57 9.54
CA GLY A 64 14.37 2.93 9.69
C GLY A 64 13.99 4.23 8.99
N PHE A 65 14.89 5.22 8.94
CA PHE A 65 14.64 6.50 8.27
C PHE A 65 14.65 6.35 6.75
N LEU A 66 15.59 5.57 6.21
CA LEU A 66 15.65 5.23 4.78
C LEU A 66 14.41 4.46 4.33
N LEU A 67 13.92 3.52 5.14
CA LEU A 67 12.70 2.77 4.86
C LEU A 67 11.46 3.66 4.90
N TRP A 68 11.39 4.57 5.87
CA TRP A 68 10.30 5.54 5.95
C TRP A 68 10.23 6.45 4.71
N PHE A 69 11.38 6.99 4.27
CA PHE A 69 11.46 7.73 3.01
C PHE A 69 11.13 6.88 1.80
N GLY A 70 11.53 5.60 1.80
CA GLY A 70 11.19 4.66 0.74
C GLY A 70 9.68 4.45 0.62
N TRP A 71 8.96 4.29 1.74
CA TRP A 71 7.50 4.21 1.74
C TRP A 71 6.84 5.50 1.24
N LEU A 72 7.35 6.68 1.62
CA LEU A 72 6.89 7.96 1.06
C LEU A 72 7.09 8.01 -0.45
N GLY A 73 8.26 7.60 -0.93
CA GLY A 73 8.57 7.54 -2.35
C GLY A 73 7.62 6.61 -3.12
N ILE A 74 7.31 5.44 -2.56
CA ILE A 74 6.34 4.51 -3.16
C ILE A 74 4.93 5.09 -3.13
N ALA A 75 4.50 5.71 -2.03
CA ALA A 75 3.20 6.36 -1.91
C ALA A 75 3.04 7.50 -2.96
N ALA A 76 4.10 8.26 -3.18
CA ALA A 76 4.20 9.29 -4.23
C ALA A 76 4.17 8.71 -5.66
N GLY A 77 4.30 7.38 -5.81
CA GLY A 77 4.21 6.67 -7.10
C GLY A 77 5.56 6.27 -7.70
N SER A 78 6.65 6.32 -6.93
CA SER A 78 7.98 5.93 -7.43
C SER A 78 8.07 4.43 -7.70
N ARG A 79 8.12 4.07 -8.99
CA ARG A 79 8.33 2.68 -9.44
C ARG A 79 9.77 2.20 -9.26
N THR A 80 10.73 3.11 -9.20
CA THR A 80 12.16 2.78 -9.00
C THR A 80 12.40 2.20 -7.61
N ILE A 81 11.69 2.72 -6.61
CA ILE A 81 11.78 2.26 -5.21
C ILE A 81 10.85 1.08 -4.98
N ASP A 82 9.73 1.02 -5.69
CA ASP A 82 8.73 -0.05 -5.57
C ASP A 82 9.19 -1.38 -6.20
N GLN A 83 10.24 -1.96 -5.62
CA GLN A 83 10.89 -3.20 -6.04
C GLN A 83 10.73 -4.28 -4.96
N PRO A 84 10.72 -5.58 -5.33
CA PRO A 84 10.63 -6.67 -4.34
C PRO A 84 11.71 -6.57 -3.26
N LEU A 85 12.91 -6.14 -3.65
CA LEU A 85 14.06 -5.98 -2.75
C LEU A 85 13.80 -4.93 -1.66
N PHE A 86 13.14 -3.82 -1.98
CA PHE A 86 12.78 -2.80 -0.99
C PHE A 86 11.85 -3.38 0.08
N TRP A 87 10.81 -4.11 -0.35
CA TRP A 87 9.86 -4.74 0.56
C TRP A 87 10.52 -5.85 1.42
N PHE A 88 11.49 -6.57 0.87
CA PHE A 88 12.29 -7.54 1.63
C PHE A 88 13.17 -6.87 2.70
N PHE A 89 13.84 -5.76 2.37
CA PHE A 89 14.59 -4.98 3.36
C PHE A 89 13.67 -4.39 4.44
N SER A 90 12.52 -3.86 4.03
CA SER A 90 11.47 -3.38 4.93
C SER A 90 11.03 -4.48 5.90
N PHE A 91 10.72 -5.68 5.40
CA PHE A 91 10.38 -6.83 6.23
C PHE A 91 11.49 -7.16 7.23
N THR A 92 12.72 -7.34 6.75
CA THR A 92 13.86 -7.78 7.56
C THR A 92 14.14 -6.80 8.69
N TRP A 93 14.11 -5.49 8.40
CA TRP A 93 14.33 -4.46 9.39
C TRP A 93 13.28 -4.46 10.50
N HIS A 94 11.99 -4.60 10.16
CA HIS A 94 10.93 -4.60 11.17
C HIS A 94 10.90 -5.91 11.97
N VAL A 95 11.36 -7.04 11.42
CA VAL A 95 11.61 -8.26 12.20
C VAL A 95 12.70 -8.02 13.25
N ILE A 96 13.81 -7.38 12.88
CA ILE A 96 14.88 -7.03 13.83
C ILE A 96 14.33 -6.12 14.94
N GLN A 97 13.51 -5.12 14.60
CA GLN A 97 12.86 -4.26 15.60
C GLN A 97 11.92 -5.04 16.52
N LEU A 98 11.09 -5.96 15.99
CA LEU A 98 10.21 -6.80 16.81
C LEU A 98 11.00 -7.69 17.77
N VAL A 99 12.11 -8.29 17.32
CA VAL A 99 12.94 -9.13 18.19
C VAL A 99 13.60 -8.27 19.28
N ALA A 100 14.17 -7.13 18.92
CA ALA A 100 14.76 -6.21 19.87
C ALA A 100 13.73 -5.70 20.90
N ALA A 101 12.52 -5.37 20.45
CA ALA A 101 11.43 -4.96 21.32
C ALA A 101 10.90 -6.11 22.18
N GLY A 102 10.82 -7.34 21.65
CA GLY A 102 10.47 -8.52 22.43
C GLY A 102 11.46 -8.74 23.58
N LEU A 103 12.76 -8.70 23.28
CA LEU A 103 13.81 -8.81 24.29
C LEU A 103 13.73 -7.68 25.33
N PHE A 104 13.58 -6.43 24.89
CA PHE A 104 13.44 -5.30 25.81
C PHE A 104 12.20 -5.45 26.71
N THR A 105 11.06 -5.90 26.16
CA THR A 105 9.84 -6.13 26.93
C THR A 105 10.03 -7.19 28.01
N ILE A 106 10.82 -8.24 27.73
CA ILE A 106 11.13 -9.28 28.72
C ILE A 106 12.02 -8.73 29.85
N PHE A 107 13.08 -7.97 29.51
CA PHE A 107 14.02 -7.47 30.52
C PHE A 107 13.52 -6.24 31.29
N PHE A 108 12.66 -5.43 30.67
CA PHE A 108 12.18 -4.14 31.21
C PHE A 108 10.65 -4.09 31.26
N TRP A 109 10.03 -5.22 31.63
CA TRP A 109 8.57 -5.41 31.66
C TRP A 109 7.81 -4.28 32.35
N GLU A 110 8.30 -3.83 33.50
CA GLU A 110 7.68 -2.76 34.30
C GLU A 110 7.57 -1.42 33.56
N ILE A 111 8.56 -1.13 32.70
CA ILE A 111 8.58 0.06 31.85
C ILE A 111 7.69 -0.19 30.62
N ALA A 112 7.87 -1.34 29.97
CA ALA A 112 7.18 -1.70 28.75
C ALA A 112 5.66 -1.76 28.90
N ARG A 113 5.14 -2.31 30.02
CA ARG A 113 3.70 -2.53 30.23
C ARG A 113 2.87 -1.25 30.32
N ASN A 114 3.48 -0.14 30.75
CA ASN A 114 2.77 1.12 31.00
C ASN A 114 3.05 2.19 29.92
N ASP A 115 3.95 1.91 28.99
CA ASP A 115 4.33 2.85 27.96
C ASP A 115 3.49 2.64 26.68
N TRP A 116 2.59 3.57 26.39
CA TRP A 116 1.76 3.52 25.18
C TRP A 116 2.57 3.72 23.90
N VAL A 117 3.67 4.49 23.96
CA VAL A 117 4.58 4.71 22.83
C VAL A 117 5.26 3.40 22.47
N TRP A 118 5.64 2.64 23.48
CA TRP A 118 6.20 1.29 23.31
C TRP A 118 5.25 0.33 22.59
N HIS A 119 4.00 0.26 23.04
CA HIS A 119 2.98 -0.58 22.41
C HIS A 119 2.64 -0.14 20.99
N TYR A 120 2.62 1.18 20.74
CA TYR A 120 2.46 1.74 19.41
C TYR A 120 3.57 1.26 18.46
N TRP A 121 4.83 1.33 18.90
CA TRP A 121 5.98 0.88 18.10
C TRP A 121 5.97 -0.61 17.80
N LEU A 122 5.57 -1.43 18.77
CA LEU A 122 5.35 -2.87 18.58
C LEU A 122 4.27 -3.12 17.53
N GLY A 123 3.11 -2.46 17.65
CA GLY A 123 2.00 -2.59 16.71
C GLY A 123 2.37 -2.14 15.29
N HIS A 124 3.06 -1.00 15.17
CA HIS A 124 3.56 -0.51 13.89
C HIS A 124 4.55 -1.49 13.25
N SER A 125 5.51 -2.00 14.03
CA SER A 125 6.51 -2.95 13.52
C SER A 125 5.85 -4.26 13.07
N LEU A 126 4.87 -4.76 13.83
CA LEU A 126 4.10 -5.95 13.46
C LEU A 126 3.36 -5.75 12.14
N LEU A 127 2.67 -4.61 11.99
CA LEU A 127 1.96 -4.27 10.76
C LEU A 127 2.92 -4.16 9.56
N ALA A 128 4.07 -3.51 9.77
CA ALA A 128 5.10 -3.37 8.75
C ALA A 128 5.67 -4.72 8.31
N VAL A 129 5.88 -5.67 9.22
CA VAL A 129 6.29 -7.04 8.91
C VAL A 129 5.25 -7.74 8.05
N VAL A 130 3.99 -7.77 8.47
CA VAL A 130 2.91 -8.47 7.75
C VAL A 130 2.74 -7.89 6.34
N LEU A 131 2.63 -6.57 6.22
CA LEU A 131 2.40 -5.92 4.94
C LEU A 131 3.61 -6.05 4.01
N SER A 132 4.83 -5.95 4.53
CA SER A 132 6.04 -6.14 3.73
C SER A 132 6.17 -7.59 3.25
N ALA A 133 5.84 -8.58 4.09
CA ALA A 133 5.85 -9.99 3.69
C ALA A 133 4.82 -10.28 2.59
N VAL A 134 3.59 -9.78 2.74
CA VAL A 134 2.53 -9.95 1.72
C VAL A 134 2.95 -9.31 0.39
N LEU A 135 3.54 -8.12 0.42
CA LEU A 135 3.95 -7.42 -0.81
C LEU A 135 5.19 -8.05 -1.44
N ALA A 136 6.14 -8.55 -0.66
CA ALA A 136 7.29 -9.29 -1.17
C ALA A 136 6.85 -10.63 -1.81
N ALA A 137 5.96 -11.38 -1.14
CA ALA A 137 5.46 -12.67 -1.64
C ALA A 137 4.68 -12.50 -2.95
N ARG A 138 3.76 -11.53 -3.02
CA ARG A 138 2.94 -11.28 -4.23
C ARG A 138 3.76 -10.93 -5.47
N ARG A 139 4.96 -10.36 -5.30
CA ARG A 139 5.83 -9.96 -6.41
C ARG A 139 6.78 -11.06 -6.86
N ASN A 140 7.00 -12.06 -6.02
CA ASN A 140 7.82 -13.24 -6.33
C ASN A 140 6.98 -14.39 -6.88
N SER A 141 5.65 -14.32 -6.82
CA SER A 141 4.78 -15.25 -7.52
C SER A 141 4.99 -15.09 -9.03
N PRO A 142 5.41 -16.15 -9.76
CA PRO A 142 5.42 -16.11 -11.21
C PRO A 142 4.00 -15.75 -11.67
N GLN A 143 3.87 -14.77 -12.56
CA GLN A 143 2.62 -14.59 -13.27
C GLN A 143 2.34 -15.90 -13.99
N GLU A 144 1.34 -16.66 -13.54
CA GLU A 144 0.79 -17.74 -14.36
C GLU A 144 0.38 -17.10 -15.69
N ASN A 145 1.11 -17.49 -16.73
CA ASN A 145 1.00 -16.97 -18.07
C ASN A 145 -0.44 -17.19 -18.56
N GLY A 146 -1.24 -16.13 -18.56
CA GLY A 146 -2.43 -16.04 -19.40
C GLY A 146 -1.98 -15.79 -20.84
N HIS A 147 -1.63 -16.88 -21.54
CA HIS A 147 -1.66 -16.96 -23.00
C HIS A 147 -3.09 -17.20 -23.47
#